data_AF-A0A7L4ZP63-F1
#
_entry.id   AF-A0A7L4ZP63-F1
#
_cell.length_a   1.000
_cell.length_b   1.000
_cell.length_c   1.000
_cell.angle_alpha   90.00
_cell.angle_beta   90.00
_cell.angle_gamma   90.00
#
_symmetry.space_group_name_H-M   'P 1'
#
loop_
_entity.id
_entity.type
_entity.pdbx_description
1 polymer ?
#
loop_
_entity_poly.entity_id
_entity_poly.type
_entity_poly.pdbx_seq_one_letter_code
_entity_poly.pdbx_strand_id
1 'polypeptide(L)'
;MFPNLTYEPMRWKGNKKYKEVITEDGYHLKAEYMKDSKYWWIVYKNGAVLYRAIAESEFATSLQTAQAKAQQQMIKHLKSTTT
;
A
#
# COMPACT_ATOMS: atom_id res chain seq x y z
N MET A 1 -16.69 -20.67 -7.11
CA MET A 1 -16.03 -19.57 -7.85
C MET A 1 -16.07 -18.33 -6.99
N PHE A 2 -14.97 -18.00 -6.31
CA PHE A 2 -14.87 -16.70 -5.64
C PHE A 2 -14.74 -15.63 -6.72
N PRO A 3 -15.48 -14.51 -6.64
CA PRO A 3 -15.32 -13.45 -7.61
C PRO A 3 -13.86 -13.04 -7.62
N ASN A 4 -13.29 -13.16 -8.82
CA ASN A 4 -11.92 -12.83 -9.15
C ASN A 4 -11.78 -11.32 -8.94
N LEU A 5 -11.46 -10.90 -7.73
CA LEU A 5 -10.97 -9.55 -7.42
C LEU A 5 -9.55 -9.43 -7.97
N THR A 6 -9.36 -9.70 -9.26
CA THR A 6 -8.30 -9.05 -10.02
C THR A 6 -8.71 -7.59 -10.13
N TYR A 7 -8.50 -6.84 -9.04
CA TYR A 7 -8.30 -5.40 -9.15
C TYR A 7 -7.33 -5.23 -10.30
N GLU A 8 -7.74 -4.49 -11.35
CA GLU A 8 -6.85 -4.10 -12.43
C GLU A 8 -5.50 -3.71 -11.83
N PRO A 9 -4.37 -4.17 -12.41
CA PRO A 9 -3.06 -4.03 -11.78
C PRO A 9 -2.89 -2.58 -11.38
N MET A 10 -2.92 -2.32 -10.06
CA MET A 10 -2.76 -0.99 -9.50
C MET A 10 -1.57 -0.37 -10.19
N ARG A 11 -1.78 0.75 -10.88
CA ARG A 11 -0.74 1.38 -11.69
C ARG A 11 0.23 2.10 -10.77
N TRP A 12 1.10 1.32 -10.12
CA TRP A 12 2.18 1.81 -9.28
C TRP A 12 3.19 2.58 -10.13
N LYS A 13 3.19 3.90 -9.99
CA LYS A 13 4.13 4.82 -10.61
C LYS A 13 5.37 4.96 -9.74
N GLY A 14 6.51 5.29 -10.33
CA GLY A 14 7.78 5.45 -9.63
C GLY A 14 8.90 4.54 -10.15
N ASN A 15 9.99 4.45 -9.40
CA ASN A 15 11.26 3.82 -9.78
C ASN A 15 11.51 2.49 -9.01
N LYS A 16 12.75 1.98 -9.04
CA LYS A 16 13.14 0.71 -8.38
C LYS A 16 13.19 0.79 -6.85
N LYS A 17 13.30 1.99 -6.29
CA LYS A 17 13.37 2.26 -4.85
C LYS A 17 12.07 2.84 -4.30
N TYR A 18 11.20 3.34 -5.15
CA TYR A 18 10.00 4.06 -4.74
C TYR A 18 8.85 3.77 -5.69
N LYS A 19 7.69 3.43 -5.14
CA LYS A 19 6.47 3.23 -5.88
C LYS A 19 5.29 3.87 -5.15
N GLU A 20 4.41 4.52 -5.88
CA GLU A 20 3.15 5.03 -5.36
C GLU A 20 1.99 4.76 -6.30
N VAL A 21 0.78 4.69 -5.77
CA VAL A 21 -0.46 4.61 -6.54
C VAL A 21 -1.52 5.46 -5.86
N ILE A 22 -2.29 6.18 -6.67
CA ILE A 22 -3.46 6.94 -6.23
C ILE A 22 -4.66 6.26 -6.87
N THR A 23 -5.62 5.85 -6.04
CA THR A 23 -6.88 5.25 -6.50
C THR A 23 -7.92 6.32 -6.70
N GLU A 24 -8.92 6.04 -7.55
CA GLU A 24 -10.03 6.96 -7.82
C GLU A 24 -10.88 7.24 -6.57
N ASP A 25 -10.96 6.27 -5.66
CA ASP A 25 -11.57 6.46 -4.35
C ASP A 25 -10.82 7.45 -3.44
N GLY A 26 -9.67 8.00 -3.85
CA GLY A 26 -8.90 8.95 -3.04
C GLY A 26 -7.99 8.29 -2.01
N TYR A 27 -7.62 7.03 -2.20
CA TYR A 27 -6.52 6.42 -1.45
C TYR A 27 -5.20 6.70 -2.16
N HIS A 28 -4.16 6.95 -1.37
CA HIS A 28 -2.80 7.10 -1.87
C HIS A 28 -1.90 6.13 -1.14
N LEU A 29 -1.36 5.15 -1.85
CA LEU A 29 -0.46 4.16 -1.29
C LEU A 29 0.95 4.49 -1.76
N LYS A 30 1.91 4.48 -0.84
CA LYS A 30 3.33 4.71 -1.14
C LYS A 30 4.15 3.61 -0.51
N ALA A 31 5.14 3.12 -1.25
CA ALA A 31 6.10 2.12 -0.84
C ALA A 31 7.49 2.63 -1.22
N GLU A 32 8.40 2.68 -0.25
CA GLU A 32 9.71 3.28 -0.43
C GLU A 32 10.80 2.44 0.23
N TYR A 33 11.94 2.31 -0.44
CA TYR A 33 13.14 1.70 0.08
C TYR A 33 13.76 2.60 1.17
N MET A 34 13.91 2.03 2.36
CA MET A 34 14.75 2.55 3.42
C MET A 34 16.12 1.85 3.43
N LYS A 35 17.00 2.31 4.33
CA LYS A 35 18.29 1.65 4.59
C LYS A 35 18.11 0.21 5.11
N ASP A 36 19.19 -0.56 5.08
CA ASP A 36 19.24 -1.95 5.57
C ASP A 36 18.32 -2.93 4.81
N SER A 37 18.07 -2.66 3.53
CA SER A 37 17.19 -3.48 2.68
C SER A 37 15.75 -3.58 3.19
N LYS A 38 15.33 -2.59 3.99
CA LYS A 38 13.96 -2.49 4.50
C LYS A 38 13.15 -1.56 3.61
N TYR A 39 11.87 -1.85 3.48
CA TYR A 39 10.94 -1.06 2.69
C TYR A 39 9.81 -0.56 3.58
N TRP A 40 9.65 0.76 3.58
CA TRP A 40 8.54 1.47 4.18
C TRP A 40 7.30 1.39 3.31
N TRP A 41 6.14 1.48 3.96
CA TRP A 41 4.88 1.66 3.28
C TRP A 41 3.94 2.54 4.10
N ILE A 42 3.09 3.27 3.39
CA ILE A 42 2.10 4.17 3.96
C ILE A 42 0.86 4.24 3.05
N VAL A 43 -0.29 4.38 3.68
CA VAL A 43 -1.61 4.51 3.06
C VAL A 43 -2.21 5.79 3.56
N TYR A 44 -2.60 6.66 2.64
CA TYR A 44 -3.38 7.86 2.92
C TYR A 44 -4.79 7.69 2.37
N LYS A 45 -5.74 8.41 2.96
CA LYS A 45 -7.11 8.56 2.48
C LYS A 45 -7.47 10.03 2.57
N ASN A 46 -7.81 10.66 1.44
CA ASN A 46 -8.15 12.08 1.37
C ASN A 46 -7.12 13.00 2.06
N GLY A 47 -5.82 12.68 1.93
CA GLY A 47 -4.72 13.44 2.54
C GLY A 47 -4.40 13.09 4.00
N ALA A 48 -5.22 12.31 4.68
CA ALA A 48 -4.95 11.83 6.03
C ALA A 48 -4.19 10.50 6.01
N VAL A 49 -3.22 10.33 6.91
CA VAL A 49 -2.53 9.04 7.09
C VAL A 49 -3.51 8.03 7.69
N LEU A 50 -3.80 6.98 6.95
CA LEU A 50 -4.70 5.91 7.37
C LEU A 50 -3.91 4.79 8.07
N TYR A 51 -2.87 4.29 7.41
CA TYR A 51 -1.95 3.28 7.95
C TYR A 51 -0.53 3.56 7.50
N ARG A 52 0.45 3.25 8.35
CA ARG A 52 1.86 3.32 7.97
C ARG A 52 2.66 2.30 8.77
N ALA A 53 3.74 1.80 8.20
CA ALA A 53 4.73 1.08 9.00
C ALA A 53 5.46 2.08 9.91
N ILE A 54 5.34 1.86 11.23
CA ILE A 54 6.01 2.65 12.28
C ILE A 54 7.15 1.86 12.89
N ALA A 55 6.96 0.55 13.09
CA ALA A 55 7.95 -0.33 13.68
C ALA A 55 8.81 -1.02 12.62
N GLU A 56 10.04 -1.40 12.98
CA GLU A 56 10.92 -2.13 12.08
C GLU A 56 10.37 -3.51 11.67
N SER A 57 9.58 -4.14 12.55
CA SER A 57 8.85 -5.38 12.26
C SER A 57 7.76 -5.20 11.20
N GLU A 58 7.29 -3.98 11.00
CA GLU A 58 6.27 -3.65 10.00
C GLU A 58 6.87 -3.35 8.63
N PHE A 59 8.18 -3.04 8.59
CA PHE A 59 8.91 -2.88 7.35
C PHE A 59 8.96 -4.18 6.56
N ALA A 60 8.89 -4.03 5.25
CA ALA A 60 8.97 -5.15 4.34
C ALA A 60 10.42 -5.40 3.93
N THR A 61 10.75 -6.63 3.58
CA THR A 61 12.06 -7.00 3.04
C THR A 61 12.18 -6.77 1.53
N SER A 62 11.10 -6.35 0.88
CA SER A 62 11.04 -6.12 -0.57
C SER A 62 9.95 -5.11 -0.94
N LEU A 63 10.15 -4.40 -2.05
CA LEU A 63 9.19 -3.42 -2.58
C LEU A 63 7.82 -4.05 -2.85
N GLN A 64 7.80 -5.26 -3.43
CA GLN A 64 6.57 -5.99 -3.70
C GLN A 64 5.77 -6.30 -2.43
N THR A 65 6.46 -6.67 -1.34
CA THR A 65 5.83 -6.93 -0.05
C THR A 65 5.32 -5.64 0.60
N ALA A 66 6.04 -4.53 0.49
CA ALA A 66 5.57 -3.21 0.93
C ALA A 66 4.30 -2.78 0.19
N GLN A 67 4.27 -2.97 -1.13
CA GLN A 67 3.09 -2.71 -1.97
C GLN A 67 1.89 -3.56 -1.54
N ALA A 68 2.11 -4.87 -1.36
CA ALA A 68 1.06 -5.79 -0.93
C ALA A 68 0.51 -5.43 0.46
N LYS A 69 1.38 -5.06 1.43
CA LYS A 69 0.94 -4.60 2.77
C LYS A 69 0.08 -3.34 2.69
N ALA A 70 0.53 -2.33 1.95
CA ALA A 70 -0.25 -1.10 1.76
C ALA A 70 -1.63 -1.39 1.13
N GLN A 71 -1.66 -2.25 0.10
CA GLN A 71 -2.89 -2.66 -0.58
C GLN A 71 -3.82 -3.45 0.34
N GLN A 72 -3.30 -4.38 1.13
CA GLN A 72 -4.09 -5.14 2.08
C GLN A 72 -4.74 -4.25 3.14
N GLN A 73 -4.01 -3.27 3.68
CA GLN A 73 -4.57 -2.32 4.66
C GLN A 73 -5.65 -1.43 4.03
N MET A 74 -5.45 -0.98 2.79
CA MET A 74 -6.48 -0.27 2.03
C MET A 74 -7.75 -1.13 1.85
N ILE A 75 -7.60 -2.38 1.39
CA ILE A 75 -8.72 -3.31 1.18
C ILE A 75 -9.44 -3.59 2.50
N LYS A 76 -8.69 -3.78 3.59
CA LYS A 76 -9.26 -4.00 4.93
C LYS A 76 -10.14 -2.83 5.34
N HIS A 77 -9.65 -1.60 5.16
CA HIS A 77 -10.42 -0.41 5.48
C HIS A 77 -11.63 -0.24 4.59
N LEU A 78 -11.49 -0.44 3.27
CA LEU A 78 -12.62 -0.43 2.34
C LEU A 78 -13.73 -1.38 2.80
N LYS A 79 -13.39 -2.62 3.19
CA LYS A 79 -14.35 -3.58 3.72
C LYS A 79 -15.03 -3.10 5.01
N SER A 80 -14.28 -2.50 5.93
CA SER A 80 -14.83 -1.97 7.18
C SER A 80 -15.73 -0.74 6.99
N THR A 81 -15.47 0.12 6.01
CA THR A 81 -16.26 1.33 5.76
C THR A 81 -17.52 1.06 4.93
N THR A 82 -17.63 -0.10 4.28
CA THR A 82 -18.80 -0.50 3.47
C THR A 82 -19.84 -1.30 4.28
N THR A 83 -19.70 -1.35 5.62
CA THR A 83 -20.67 -1.97 6.55
C THR A 83 -21.39 -0.87 7.31
#